data_AF-A0A3P0PJV8-F1
#
_entry.id   AF-A0A3P0PJV8-F1
#
_cell.length_a   1.000
_cell.length_b   1.000
_cell.length_c   1.000
_cell.angle_alpha   90.00
_cell.angle_beta   90.00
_cell.angle_gamma   90.00
#
_symmetry.space_group_name_H-M   'P 1'
#
loop_
_entity.id
_entity.type
_entity.pdbx_description
1 polymer ?
#
loop_
_entity_poly.entity_id
_entity_poly.type
_entity_poly.pdbx_seq_one_letter_code
_entity_poly.pdbx_strand_id
1 'polypeptide(L)'
;MIDVDLLEGGISDADLFSSLGVKATSGPKRGTHCRSGHPFSPENTLVLKGGKRVCKICKRARQKRHRDTGAKARYRKECRKKASEQLAFQRALDVGGTLIPTQSERGDMVALYADQLKSISARPSSTKKAESPESPAMVVDALEARSGLACAIAAINYALTAEEGMTWLSLWREGRFDACRDEWPDAPDACYPEPEAVNSNTNSNLEVGDRVGSAQ
;
A
#
# COMPACT_ATOMS: atom_id res chain seq x y z
N MET A 1 -72.15 -32.38 -62.99
CA MET A 1 -71.78 -33.22 -61.84
C MET A 1 -70.27 -33.25 -61.81
N ILE A 2 -69.65 -32.53 -60.87
CA ILE A 2 -68.21 -32.55 -60.63
C ILE A 2 -68.09 -33.04 -59.19
N ASP A 3 -67.44 -34.18 -59.01
CA ASP A 3 -67.26 -34.83 -57.71
C ASP A 3 -66.31 -33.99 -56.83
N VAL A 4 -66.82 -33.57 -55.66
CA VAL A 4 -66.13 -32.74 -54.66
C VAL A 4 -65.77 -33.59 -53.44
N ASP A 5 -65.09 -34.71 -53.65
CA ASP A 5 -64.69 -35.61 -52.56
C ASP A 5 -63.23 -36.04 -52.76
N LEU A 6 -62.25 -35.20 -52.38
CA LEU A 6 -60.83 -35.62 -52.28
C LEU A 6 -59.88 -34.60 -51.62
N LEU A 7 -60.29 -33.94 -50.52
CA LEU A 7 -59.40 -33.02 -49.77
C LEU A 7 -59.42 -33.24 -48.25
N GLU A 8 -59.57 -34.48 -47.78
CA GLU A 8 -59.33 -34.87 -46.38
C GLU A 8 -57.89 -35.37 -46.13
N GLY A 9 -56.93 -34.91 -46.92
CA GLY A 9 -55.50 -35.13 -46.69
C GLY A 9 -54.89 -34.03 -45.83
N GLY A 10 -55.40 -33.85 -44.60
CA GLY A 10 -54.85 -32.88 -43.66
C GLY A 10 -53.43 -33.28 -43.25
N ILE A 11 -52.42 -32.59 -43.79
CA ILE A 11 -51.04 -32.69 -43.34
C ILE A 11 -51.06 -32.33 -41.85
N SER A 12 -50.60 -33.24 -41.00
CA SER A 12 -50.56 -32.96 -39.57
C SER A 12 -49.61 -31.79 -39.28
N ASP A 13 -49.93 -30.92 -38.34
CA ASP A 13 -49.06 -29.79 -37.96
C ASP A 13 -47.62 -30.26 -37.61
N ALA A 14 -47.46 -31.52 -37.19
CA ALA A 14 -46.17 -32.15 -36.93
C ALA A 14 -45.32 -32.38 -38.20
N ASP A 15 -45.95 -32.65 -39.35
CA ASP A 15 -45.28 -32.84 -40.65
C ASP A 15 -44.88 -31.49 -41.27
N LEU A 16 -45.67 -30.44 -41.03
CA LEU A 16 -45.35 -29.07 -41.45
C LEU A 16 -44.09 -28.55 -40.74
N PHE A 17 -43.94 -28.81 -39.44
CA PHE A 17 -42.75 -28.40 -38.67
C PHE A 17 -41.49 -29.20 -39.02
N SER A 18 -41.62 -30.47 -39.41
CA SER A 18 -40.47 -31.29 -39.84
C SER A 18 -39.88 -30.83 -41.17
N SER A 19 -40.71 -30.30 -42.07
CA SER A 19 -40.30 -29.80 -43.39
C SER A 19 -39.52 -28.48 -43.33
N LEU A 20 -39.72 -27.68 -42.28
CA LEU A 20 -39.00 -26.41 -42.09
C LEU A 20 -37.58 -26.58 -41.50
N GLY A 21 -37.13 -27.81 -41.26
CA GLY A 21 -35.77 -28.08 -40.74
C GLY A 21 -35.51 -27.51 -39.34
N VAL A 22 -36.55 -27.10 -38.61
CA VAL A 22 -36.43 -26.54 -37.26
C VAL A 22 -36.20 -27.68 -36.28
N LYS A 23 -34.93 -28.01 -36.03
CA LYS A 23 -34.55 -28.98 -35.00
C LYS A 23 -35.11 -28.53 -33.65
N ALA A 24 -35.99 -29.33 -33.06
CA ALA A 24 -36.47 -29.12 -31.70
C ALA A 24 -35.26 -29.01 -30.76
N THR A 25 -34.96 -27.80 -30.30
CA THR A 25 -33.89 -27.58 -29.34
C THR A 25 -34.39 -28.09 -28.00
N SER A 26 -34.06 -29.35 -27.67
CA SER A 26 -34.31 -29.88 -26.33
C SER A 26 -33.72 -28.89 -25.32
N GLY A 27 -34.59 -28.25 -24.54
CA GLY A 27 -34.16 -27.26 -23.55
C GLY A 27 -33.12 -27.89 -22.62
N PRO A 28 -32.14 -27.11 -22.13
CA PRO A 28 -31.07 -27.66 -21.30
C PRO A 28 -31.66 -28.35 -20.08
N LYS A 29 -31.48 -29.67 -19.98
CA LYS A 29 -31.91 -30.46 -18.82
C LYS A 29 -31.35 -29.80 -17.56
N ARG A 30 -32.22 -29.44 -16.63
CA ARG A 30 -31.83 -28.78 -15.38
C ARG A 30 -31.08 -29.78 -14.50
N GLY A 31 -29.74 -29.81 -14.62
CA GLY A 31 -28.90 -30.66 -13.78
C GLY A 31 -29.13 -30.37 -12.29
N THR A 32 -29.05 -31.41 -11.46
CA THR A 32 -29.12 -31.35 -10.00
C THR A 32 -27.83 -30.80 -9.38
N HIS A 33 -26.72 -30.91 -10.11
CA HIS A 33 -25.39 -30.47 -9.69
C HIS A 33 -24.79 -29.47 -10.67
N CYS A 34 -23.93 -28.58 -10.17
CA CYS A 34 -23.16 -27.68 -11.02
C CYS A 34 -22.01 -28.44 -11.71
N ARG A 35 -21.34 -27.80 -12.68
CA ARG A 35 -20.19 -28.39 -13.40
C ARG A 35 -19.01 -28.83 -12.50
N SER A 36 -18.95 -28.32 -11.28
CA SER A 36 -17.96 -28.71 -10.27
C SER A 36 -18.48 -29.71 -9.24
N GLY A 37 -19.70 -30.24 -9.42
CA GLY A 37 -20.29 -31.24 -8.53
C GLY A 37 -21.05 -30.68 -7.32
N HIS A 38 -21.20 -29.36 -7.17
CA HIS A 38 -21.97 -28.82 -6.04
C HIS A 38 -23.49 -28.96 -6.27
N PRO A 39 -24.28 -29.37 -5.26
CA PRO A 39 -25.72 -29.50 -5.39
C PRO A 39 -26.38 -28.13 -5.54
N PHE A 40 -27.38 -28.04 -6.43
CA PHE A 40 -28.22 -26.85 -6.58
C PHE A 40 -29.35 -26.84 -5.55
N SER A 41 -29.03 -26.48 -4.31
CA SER A 41 -30.01 -26.15 -3.26
C SER A 41 -30.48 -24.68 -3.40
N PRO A 42 -31.66 -24.30 -2.85
CA PRO A 42 -32.08 -22.89 -2.83
C PRO A 42 -31.05 -21.98 -2.14
N GLU A 43 -30.31 -22.50 -1.17
CA GLU A 43 -29.23 -21.79 -0.50
C GLU A 43 -27.98 -21.59 -1.38
N ASN A 44 -27.61 -22.59 -2.19
CA ASN A 44 -26.41 -22.57 -3.03
C ASN A 44 -26.67 -22.08 -4.47
N THR A 45 -27.93 -21.80 -4.83
CA THR A 45 -28.30 -21.38 -6.18
C THR A 45 -28.56 -19.88 -6.23
N LEU A 46 -27.93 -19.19 -7.17
CA LEU A 46 -28.25 -17.81 -7.54
C LEU A 46 -28.93 -17.82 -8.91
N VAL A 47 -30.15 -17.31 -9.00
CA VAL A 47 -30.86 -17.15 -10.28
C VAL A 47 -30.63 -15.73 -10.78
N LEU A 48 -30.04 -15.59 -11.96
CA LEU A 48 -29.82 -14.30 -12.62
C LEU A 48 -31.10 -13.84 -13.34
N LYS A 49 -31.19 -12.56 -13.70
CA LYS A 49 -32.34 -11.97 -14.42
C LYS A 49 -32.74 -12.71 -15.72
N GLY A 50 -31.82 -13.48 -16.33
CA GLY A 50 -32.10 -14.31 -17.51
C GLY A 50 -32.39 -15.79 -17.21
N GLY A 51 -32.83 -16.14 -15.99
CA GLY A 51 -33.14 -17.52 -15.60
C GLY A 51 -31.93 -18.45 -15.44
N LYS A 52 -30.71 -17.96 -15.68
CA LYS A 52 -29.47 -18.73 -15.53
C LYS A 52 -29.18 -18.99 -14.05
N ARG A 53 -28.93 -20.25 -13.70
CA ARG A 53 -28.53 -20.69 -12.35
C ARG A 53 -27.01 -20.66 -12.22
N VAL A 54 -26.51 -20.02 -11.17
CA VAL A 54 -25.09 -19.97 -10.81
C VAL A 54 -24.91 -20.54 -9.41
N CYS A 55 -23.97 -21.47 -9.26
CA CYS A 55 -23.58 -22.00 -7.96
C CYS A 55 -22.84 -20.92 -7.15
N LYS A 56 -23.34 -20.60 -5.95
CA LYS A 56 -22.76 -19.59 -5.06
C LYS A 56 -21.36 -19.98 -4.61
N ILE A 57 -21.11 -21.27 -4.35
CA ILE A 57 -19.77 -21.78 -4.01
C ILE A 57 -18.77 -21.51 -5.15
N CYS A 58 -19.11 -21.90 -6.38
CA CYS A 58 -18.27 -21.63 -7.55
C CYS A 58 -18.03 -20.13 -7.76
N LYS A 59 -19.05 -19.29 -7.54
CA LYS A 59 -18.93 -17.84 -7.65
C LYS A 59 -17.94 -17.28 -6.61
N ARG A 60 -18.05 -17.69 -5.35
CA ARG A 60 -17.13 -17.27 -4.27
C ARG A 60 -15.70 -17.72 -4.57
N ALA A 61 -15.51 -18.97 -4.99
CA ALA A 61 -14.19 -19.48 -5.37
C ALA A 61 -13.57 -18.69 -6.53
N ARG A 62 -14.36 -18.34 -7.55
CA ARG A 62 -13.91 -17.49 -8.66
C ARG A 62 -13.54 -16.08 -8.19
N GLN A 63 -14.37 -15.46 -7.35
CA GLN A 63 -14.10 -14.14 -6.78
C GLN A 63 -12.82 -14.13 -5.93
N LYS A 64 -12.60 -15.18 -5.12
CA LYS A 64 -11.36 -15.35 -4.35
C LYS A 64 -10.15 -15.39 -5.30
N ARG A 65 -10.16 -16.24 -6.32
CA ARG A 65 -9.09 -16.31 -7.32
C ARG A 65 -8.81 -14.96 -8.00
N HIS A 66 -9.86 -14.22 -8.35
CA HIS A 66 -9.71 -12.88 -8.95
C HIS A 66 -9.07 -11.86 -7.99
N ARG A 67 -9.41 -11.92 -6.70
CA ARG A 67 -8.76 -11.08 -5.67
C ARG A 67 -7.29 -11.47 -5.51
N ASP A 68 -6.99 -12.76 -5.46
CA ASP A 68 -5.63 -13.28 -5.31
C ASP A 68 -4.74 -12.91 -6.50
N THR A 69 -5.25 -13.03 -7.73
CA THR A 69 -4.51 -12.59 -8.93
C THR A 69 -4.34 -11.08 -8.99
N GLY A 70 -5.38 -10.31 -8.63
CA GLY A 70 -5.31 -8.86 -8.56
C GLY A 70 -4.32 -8.35 -7.51
N ALA A 71 -4.27 -8.98 -6.33
CA ALA A 71 -3.31 -8.67 -5.28
C ALA A 71 -1.87 -8.96 -5.73
N LYS A 72 -1.62 -10.13 -6.32
CA LYS A 72 -0.31 -10.49 -6.88
C LYS A 72 0.13 -9.53 -7.99
N ALA A 73 -0.79 -9.10 -8.86
CA ALA A 73 -0.50 -8.14 -9.91
C ALA A 73 -0.13 -6.75 -9.35
N ARG A 74 -0.86 -6.27 -8.33
CA ARG A 74 -0.53 -5.01 -7.64
C ARG A 74 0.83 -5.07 -6.95
N TYR A 75 1.09 -6.15 -6.20
CA TYR A 75 2.38 -6.37 -5.55
C TYR A 75 3.54 -6.37 -6.56
N ARG A 76 3.38 -7.08 -7.69
CA ARG A 76 4.39 -7.09 -8.78
C ARG A 76 4.66 -5.70 -9.35
N LYS A 77 3.62 -4.89 -9.57
CA LYS A 77 3.79 -3.50 -10.04
C LYS A 77 4.58 -2.67 -9.03
N GLU A 78 4.24 -2.79 -7.75
CA GLU A 78 4.91 -2.07 -6.66
C GLU A 78 6.39 -2.45 -6.54
N CYS A 79 6.71 -3.74 -6.57
CA CYS A 79 8.10 -4.22 -6.57
C CYS A 79 8.88 -3.70 -7.78
N ARG A 80 8.26 -3.68 -8.97
CA ARG A 80 8.91 -3.15 -10.18
C ARG A 80 9.22 -1.65 -10.04
N LYS A 81 8.28 -0.88 -9.47
CA LYS A 81 8.45 0.55 -9.21
C LYS A 81 9.59 0.82 -8.23
N LYS A 82 9.62 0.12 -7.10
CA LYS A 82 10.70 0.23 -6.11
C LYS A 82 12.06 -0.16 -6.70
N ALA A 83 12.11 -1.22 -7.51
CA ALA A 83 13.33 -1.63 -8.18
C ALA A 83 13.83 -0.56 -9.18
N SER A 84 12.94 0.10 -9.92
CA SER A 84 13.33 1.23 -10.78
C SER A 84 13.81 2.45 -9.98
N GLU A 85 13.17 2.76 -8.85
CA GLU A 85 13.59 3.85 -7.96
C GLU A 85 14.98 3.57 -7.36
N GLN A 86 15.23 2.34 -6.90
CA GLN A 86 16.55 1.93 -6.41
C GLN A 86 17.61 1.98 -7.51
N LEU A 87 17.30 1.52 -8.72
CA LEU A 87 18.23 1.58 -9.85
C LEU A 87 18.53 3.03 -10.26
N ALA A 88 17.52 3.91 -10.25
CA ALA A 88 17.69 5.33 -10.51
C ALA A 88 18.58 6.00 -9.44
N PHE A 89 18.38 5.65 -8.17
CA PHE A 89 19.23 6.10 -7.07
C PHE A 89 20.68 5.62 -7.22
N GLN A 90 20.88 4.34 -7.54
CA GLN A 90 22.22 3.78 -7.75
C GLN A 90 22.94 4.48 -8.91
N ARG A 91 22.25 4.72 -10.04
CA ARG A 91 22.81 5.48 -11.17
C ARG A 91 23.18 6.90 -10.80
N ALA A 92 22.41 7.55 -9.92
CA ALA A 92 22.72 8.90 -9.45
C ALA A 92 24.04 8.91 -8.65
N LEU A 93 24.25 7.91 -7.81
CA LEU A 93 25.50 7.75 -7.05
C LEU A 93 26.69 7.50 -7.98
N ASP A 94 26.54 6.62 -8.98
CA ASP A 94 27.62 6.28 -9.92
C ASP A 94 28.08 7.49 -10.77
N VAL A 95 27.22 8.50 -10.98
CA VAL A 95 27.54 9.74 -11.73
C VAL A 95 27.95 10.90 -10.79
N GLY A 96 28.48 10.57 -9.61
CA GLY A 96 28.98 11.57 -8.65
C GLY A 96 27.88 12.38 -7.97
N GLY A 97 26.70 11.77 -7.74
CA GLY A 97 25.57 12.40 -7.05
C GLY A 97 24.72 13.31 -7.94
N THR A 98 25.13 13.56 -9.19
CA THR A 98 24.31 14.30 -10.14
C THR A 98 23.31 13.36 -10.78
N LEU A 99 22.06 13.42 -10.31
CA LEU A 99 20.95 12.67 -10.88
C LEU A 99 20.70 13.20 -12.30
N ILE A 100 21.29 12.59 -13.32
CA ILE A 100 21.01 12.91 -14.72
C ILE A 100 19.75 12.13 -15.10
N PRO A 101 18.55 12.77 -15.16
CA PRO A 101 17.35 12.08 -15.59
C PRO A 101 17.52 11.51 -16.99
N THR A 102 17.00 10.30 -17.20
CA THR A 102 16.97 9.65 -18.50
C THR A 102 16.16 10.49 -19.49
N GLN A 103 16.39 10.31 -20.79
CA GLN A 103 15.79 11.16 -21.83
C GLN A 103 14.24 11.14 -21.81
N SER A 104 13.63 10.02 -21.38
CA SER A 104 12.19 9.92 -21.16
C SER A 104 11.70 10.68 -19.91
N GLU A 105 12.49 10.72 -18.84
CA GLU A 105 12.15 11.43 -17.59
C GLU A 105 12.31 12.96 -17.73
N ARG A 106 13.13 13.43 -18.68
CA ARG A 106 13.26 14.86 -19.00
C ARG A 106 11.96 15.46 -19.58
N GLY A 107 11.19 14.69 -20.34
CA GLY A 107 9.92 15.14 -20.91
C GLY A 107 8.89 15.48 -19.82
N ASP A 108 8.76 14.60 -18.82
CA ASP A 108 7.82 14.77 -17.71
C ASP A 108 8.27 15.90 -16.75
N MET A 109 9.58 16.03 -16.53
CA MET A 109 10.15 17.13 -15.73
C MET A 109 9.89 18.50 -16.37
N VAL A 110 10.01 18.64 -17.69
CA VAL A 110 9.70 19.90 -18.40
C VAL A 110 8.23 20.26 -18.27
N ALA A 111 7.32 19.29 -18.32
CA ALA A 111 5.89 19.52 -18.12
C ALA A 111 5.57 19.97 -16.69
N LEU A 112 6.17 19.33 -15.67
CA LEU A 112 6.03 19.73 -14.27
C LEU A 112 6.58 21.14 -14.01
N TYR A 113 7.74 21.46 -14.59
CA TYR A 113 8.35 22.80 -14.46
C TYR A 113 7.51 23.88 -15.16
N ALA A 114 6.92 23.56 -16.32
CA ALA A 114 6.05 24.49 -17.04
C ALA A 114 4.78 24.83 -16.24
N ASP A 115 4.15 23.84 -15.59
CA ASP A 115 2.99 24.09 -14.73
C ASP A 115 3.36 24.81 -13.43
N GLN A 116 4.53 24.53 -12.86
CA GLN A 116 5.03 25.28 -11.71
C GLN A 116 5.28 26.74 -12.07
N LEU A 117 5.86 27.04 -13.23
CA LEU A 117 6.07 28.42 -13.71
C LEU A 117 4.74 29.14 -13.97
N LYS A 118 3.74 28.47 -14.55
CA LYS A 118 2.38 29.03 -14.68
C LYS A 118 1.78 29.37 -13.32
N SER A 119 1.95 28.49 -12.33
CA SER A 119 1.45 28.72 -10.97
C SER A 119 2.15 29.88 -10.26
N ILE A 120 3.45 30.08 -10.51
CA ILE A 120 4.23 31.20 -9.99
C ILE A 120 3.78 32.50 -10.66
N SER A 121 3.62 32.51 -11.98
CA SER A 121 3.14 33.68 -12.73
C SER A 121 1.68 34.05 -12.45
N ALA A 122 0.86 33.08 -12.01
CA ALA A 122 -0.55 33.29 -11.69
C ALA A 122 -0.79 33.71 -10.23
N ARG A 123 0.23 33.70 -9.36
CA ARG A 123 0.09 34.24 -8.01
C ARG A 123 0.01 35.77 -8.07
N PRO A 124 -1.07 36.40 -7.55
CA PRO A 124 -1.08 37.85 -7.41
C PRO A 124 0.06 38.27 -6.48
N SER A 125 0.82 39.28 -6.89
CA SER A 125 1.96 39.86 -6.19
C SER A 125 1.55 40.46 -4.84
N SER A 126 1.40 39.60 -3.83
CA SER A 126 1.24 39.97 -2.43
C SER A 126 2.59 39.78 -1.73
N THR A 127 3.58 40.59 -2.10
CA THR A 127 4.82 40.69 -1.34
C THR A 127 4.60 41.60 -0.13
N LYS A 128 4.21 41.01 1.01
CA LYS A 128 4.74 41.51 2.27
C LYS A 128 6.22 41.17 2.28
N LYS A 129 7.05 42.21 2.30
CA LYS A 129 8.51 42.16 2.47
C LYS A 129 8.83 41.38 3.74
N ALA A 130 9.20 40.11 3.61
CA ALA A 130 9.84 39.33 4.66
C ALA A 130 11.34 39.42 4.42
N GLU A 131 12.04 40.04 5.36
CA GLU A 131 13.49 40.12 5.41
C GLU A 131 14.10 38.72 5.33
N SER A 132 15.09 38.61 4.44
CA SER A 132 16.01 37.48 4.36
C SER A 132 16.75 37.36 5.70
N PRO A 133 16.82 36.18 6.36
CA PRO A 133 17.74 36.02 7.46
C PRO A 133 19.16 36.09 6.91
N GLU A 134 19.82 37.18 7.25
CA GLU A 134 21.22 37.44 6.97
C GLU A 134 22.08 36.50 7.83
N SER A 135 22.96 35.74 7.17
CA SER A 135 24.07 34.95 7.70
C SER A 135 23.85 33.47 8.09
N PRO A 136 24.81 32.57 7.74
CA PRO A 136 24.80 31.15 8.12
C PRO A 136 25.09 30.89 9.61
N ALA A 137 25.43 31.90 10.40
CA ALA A 137 25.74 31.74 11.84
C ALA A 137 24.50 31.41 12.69
N MET A 138 23.31 31.89 12.31
CA MET A 138 22.07 31.62 13.05
C MET A 138 21.54 30.18 12.89
N VAL A 139 22.04 29.42 11.91
CA VAL A 139 21.60 28.04 11.65
C VAL A 139 22.32 27.03 12.55
N VAL A 140 23.54 27.38 12.99
CA VAL A 140 24.34 26.56 13.93
C VAL A 140 23.73 26.66 15.34
N ASP A 141 23.31 27.86 15.73
CA ASP A 141 22.63 28.17 17.00
C ASP A 141 21.25 27.48 17.12
N ALA A 142 20.52 27.36 16.01
CA ALA A 142 19.25 26.64 15.95
C ALA A 142 19.39 25.10 16.03
N LEU A 143 20.58 24.56 15.74
CA LEU A 143 20.89 23.13 15.90
C LEU A 143 21.34 22.83 17.34
N GLU A 144 22.04 23.77 17.97
CA GLU A 144 22.43 23.73 19.39
C GLU A 144 21.23 23.91 20.34
N ALA A 145 20.14 24.55 19.89
CA ALA A 145 18.87 24.62 20.62
C ALA A 145 18.13 23.26 20.73
N ARG A 146 18.58 22.19 20.05
CA ARG A 146 18.09 20.81 20.27
C ARG A 146 19.01 20.10 21.25
N SER A 147 19.00 20.55 22.50
CA SER A 147 19.83 20.03 23.61
C SER A 147 19.88 18.50 23.68
N GLY A 148 18.77 17.80 23.40
CA GLY A 148 18.71 16.33 23.41
C GLY A 148 19.53 15.63 22.32
N LEU A 149 19.74 16.25 21.16
CA LEU A 149 20.54 15.64 20.08
C LEU A 149 22.05 15.82 20.35
N ALA A 150 22.45 16.98 20.90
CA ALA A 150 23.83 17.23 21.30
C ALA A 150 24.30 16.23 22.37
N CYS A 151 23.45 15.95 23.37
CA CYS A 151 23.74 14.96 24.41
C CYS A 151 23.88 13.54 23.85
N ALA A 152 23.00 13.15 22.92
CA ALA A 152 23.06 11.84 22.27
C ALA A 152 24.34 11.66 21.42
N ILE A 153 24.79 12.71 20.73
CA ILE A 153 26.03 12.69 19.95
C ILE A 153 27.24 12.55 20.88
N ALA A 154 27.29 13.33 21.97
CA ALA A 154 28.35 13.22 22.96
C ALA A 154 28.42 11.80 23.57
N ALA A 155 27.26 11.21 23.87
CA ALA A 155 27.15 9.85 24.37
C ALA A 155 27.72 8.81 23.40
N ILE A 156 27.34 8.88 22.12
CA ILE A 156 27.86 7.95 21.10
C ILE A 156 29.38 8.09 20.96
N ASN A 157 29.91 9.32 20.98
CA ASN A 157 31.35 9.54 20.86
C ASN A 157 32.13 8.95 22.04
N TYR A 158 31.64 9.11 23.27
CA TYR A 158 32.24 8.50 24.46
C TYR A 158 32.22 6.97 24.37
N ALA A 159 31.09 6.38 23.98
CA ALA A 159 30.93 4.94 23.80
C ALA A 159 31.88 4.34 22.75
N LEU A 160 32.30 5.12 21.75
CA LEU A 160 33.27 4.65 20.75
C LEU A 160 34.71 4.64 21.27
N THR A 161 35.00 5.40 22.32
CA THR A 161 36.34 5.54 22.90
C THR A 161 36.56 4.71 24.16
N ALA A 162 35.50 4.37 24.88
CA ALA A 162 35.57 3.59 26.12
C ALA A 162 35.67 2.08 25.84
N GLU A 163 36.46 1.36 26.66
CA GLU A 163 36.61 -0.10 26.55
C GLU A 163 35.27 -0.84 26.79
N GLU A 164 34.41 -0.27 27.64
CA GLU A 164 33.06 -0.77 27.94
C GLU A 164 31.95 0.14 27.37
N GLY A 165 32.22 0.80 26.23
CA GLY A 165 31.31 1.80 25.70
C GLY A 165 29.94 1.28 25.24
N MET A 166 29.84 0.01 24.82
CA MET A 166 28.55 -0.58 24.38
C MET A 166 27.63 -0.96 25.55
N THR A 167 28.17 -1.36 26.70
CA THR A 167 27.39 -1.60 27.93
C THR A 167 26.91 -0.28 28.51
N TRP A 168 27.79 0.73 28.52
CA TRP A 168 27.46 2.10 28.89
C TRP A 168 26.34 2.68 28.00
N LEU A 169 26.44 2.55 26.66
CA LEU A 169 25.44 3.10 25.73
C LEU A 169 24.08 2.40 25.85
N SER A 170 24.08 1.12 26.22
CA SER A 170 22.85 0.37 26.52
C SER A 170 22.12 0.95 27.73
N LEU A 171 22.85 1.18 28.84
CA LEU A 171 22.30 1.78 30.06
C LEU A 171 21.84 3.23 29.82
N TRP A 172 22.61 3.99 29.03
CA TRP A 172 22.27 5.35 28.64
C TRP A 172 20.95 5.41 27.84
N ARG A 173 20.77 4.49 26.87
CA ARG A 173 19.53 4.38 26.09
C ARG A 173 18.32 3.99 26.94
N GLU A 174 18.52 3.21 28.00
CA GLU A 174 17.48 2.85 28.97
C GLU A 174 17.12 4.00 29.93
N GLY A 175 17.83 5.12 29.86
CA GLY A 175 17.63 6.27 30.74
C GLY A 175 18.19 6.07 32.15
N ARG A 176 19.04 5.06 32.35
CA ARG A 176 19.68 4.76 33.65
C ARG A 176 20.92 5.63 33.86
N PHE A 177 20.75 6.96 33.80
CA PHE A 177 21.84 7.92 33.87
C PHE A 177 22.61 7.89 35.19
N ASP A 178 21.95 7.58 36.31
CA ASP A 178 22.61 7.47 37.62
C ASP A 178 23.62 6.32 37.64
N ALA A 179 23.24 5.16 37.11
CA ALA A 179 24.15 4.01 36.98
C ALA A 179 25.33 4.33 36.04
N CYS A 180 25.07 5.07 34.94
CA CYS A 180 26.14 5.54 34.06
C CYS A 180 27.12 6.49 34.77
N ARG A 181 26.64 7.36 35.66
CA ARG A 181 27.49 8.30 36.43
C ARG A 181 28.32 7.59 37.51
N ASP A 182 27.78 6.53 38.12
CA ASP A 182 28.45 5.77 39.17
C ASP A 182 29.53 4.81 38.62
N GLU A 183 29.23 4.11 37.52
CA GLU A 183 30.13 3.10 36.94
C GLU A 183 31.15 3.70 35.96
N TRP A 184 30.88 4.86 35.35
CA TRP A 184 31.77 5.55 34.41
C TRP A 184 31.95 7.04 34.79
N PRO A 185 32.77 7.33 35.82
CA PRO A 185 33.00 8.69 36.31
C PRO A 185 33.84 9.56 35.35
N ASP A 186 34.46 8.94 34.36
CA ASP A 186 35.24 9.57 33.30
C ASP A 186 34.37 10.09 32.13
N ALA A 187 33.09 9.74 32.09
CA ALA A 187 32.16 10.20 31.06
C ALA A 187 31.88 11.72 31.21
N PRO A 188 31.98 12.51 30.13
CA PRO A 188 31.79 13.96 30.20
C PRO A 188 30.33 14.32 30.49
N ASP A 189 30.11 15.40 31.26
CA ASP A 189 28.77 15.87 31.66
C ASP A 189 27.86 16.19 30.45
N ALA A 190 28.44 16.54 29.30
CA ALA A 190 27.73 16.76 28.05
C ALA A 190 26.97 15.53 27.53
N CYS A 191 27.26 14.31 28.03
CA CYS A 191 26.51 13.10 27.68
C CYS A 191 25.13 13.06 28.35
N TYR A 192 24.88 13.86 29.38
CA TYR A 192 23.68 13.78 30.20
C TYR A 192 22.74 14.95 29.89
N PRO A 193 21.48 14.68 29.47
CA PRO A 193 20.52 15.75 29.28
C PRO A 193 20.15 16.37 30.63
N GLU A 194 20.05 17.71 30.68
CA GLU A 194 19.54 18.41 31.86
C GLU A 194 18.08 18.02 32.14
N PRO A 195 17.65 17.95 33.42
CA PRO A 195 16.36 17.37 33.84
C PRO A 195 15.12 18.06 33.26
N GLU A 196 15.24 19.24 32.64
CA GLU A 196 14.10 19.97 32.06
C GLU A 196 13.75 19.54 30.62
N ALA A 197 14.58 18.73 29.94
CA ALA A 197 14.40 18.42 28.52
C ALA A 197 13.58 17.14 28.22
N VAL A 198 13.10 16.40 29.23
CA VAL A 198 12.65 15.01 29.03
C VAL A 198 11.21 14.86 28.48
N ASN A 199 10.37 15.91 28.44
CA ASN A 199 8.93 15.73 28.18
C ASN A 199 8.40 16.33 26.87
N SER A 200 8.95 15.96 25.71
CA SER A 200 8.25 16.26 24.46
C SER A 200 8.34 15.22 23.34
N ASN A 201 9.03 14.09 23.51
CA ASN A 201 9.16 13.16 22.38
C ASN A 201 9.34 11.67 22.72
N THR A 202 8.64 11.15 23.72
CA THR A 202 8.46 9.70 23.85
C THR A 202 7.16 9.28 23.15
N ASN A 203 7.37 8.68 21.98
CA ASN A 203 6.39 8.00 21.14
C ASN A 203 5.28 7.28 21.93
N SER A 204 4.05 7.75 21.71
CA SER A 204 2.83 6.99 21.88
C SER A 204 2.77 5.85 20.85
N ASN A 205 3.35 4.68 21.15
CA ASN A 205 2.94 3.39 20.53
C ASN A 205 3.61 2.17 21.20
N LEU A 206 2.98 1.57 22.21
CA LEU A 206 2.87 0.12 22.45
C LEU A 206 2.16 -0.12 23.80
N GLU A 207 0.83 -0.13 23.80
CA GLU A 207 0.07 -0.89 24.79
C GLU A 207 -0.50 -2.11 24.09
N VAL A 208 0.24 -3.22 24.15
CA VAL A 208 -0.30 -4.54 23.86
C VAL A 208 -1.08 -4.95 25.10
N GLY A 209 -2.40 -5.04 24.94
CA GLY A 209 -3.30 -5.40 26.03
C GLY A 209 -3.17 -6.87 26.41
N ASP A 210 -2.83 -7.12 27.67
CA ASP A 210 -3.07 -8.39 28.34
C ASP A 210 -4.41 -8.34 29.09
N ARG A 211 -5.44 -8.89 28.45
CA ARG A 211 -6.62 -9.39 29.14
C ARG A 211 -6.31 -10.81 29.60
N VAL A 212 -6.03 -10.97 30.90
CA VAL A 212 -6.29 -12.25 31.58
C VAL A 212 -7.37 -11.99 32.61
N GLY A 213 -8.60 -12.36 32.22
CA GLY A 213 -9.66 -12.56 33.18
C GLY A 213 -9.38 -13.87 33.92
N SER A 214 -9.21 -13.78 35.24
CA SER A 214 -9.44 -14.92 36.13
C SER A 214 -10.74 -14.66 36.87
N ALA A 215 -11.76 -15.39 36.42
CA ALA A 215 -12.96 -15.65 37.18
C ALA A 215 -12.70 -16.84 38.11
N GLN A 216 -13.38 -16.79 39.25
CA GLN A 216 -13.57 -17.81 40.29
C GLN A 216 -12.50 -17.91 41.37
#